data_AF-A0A100Y2B7-F1
#
_entry.id   AF-A0A100Y2B7-F1
#
_cell.length_a   1.000
_cell.length_b   1.000
_cell.length_c   1.000
_cell.angle_alpha   90.00
_cell.angle_beta   90.00
_cell.angle_gamma   90.00
#
_symmetry.space_group_name_H-M   'P 1'
#
loop_
_entity.id
_entity.type
_entity.pdbx_description
1 polymer ?
#
loop_
_entity_poly.entity_id
_entity_poly.type
_entity_poly.pdbx_seq_one_letter_code
_entity_poly.pdbx_strand_id
1 'polypeptide(L)'
;MLAVAVLAEVSPLAGLGWWLAATVALALAALVARRLLLTDRPWLSGGNMFGSVVVYGTLAVVVAGALAGIGLYAGIGYEPPRLSTERIAGTWSDGKGGTLVLAADGKATADRIKTFALGESFDSVVHECTGTGTWTYEPGSGPWSQTVDVSLDGCAMDTWEVFGSLEHPKLFVFIGDPDSGDLYTLQRRDQR
;
A
#
# COMPACT_ATOMS: atom_id res chain seq x y z
N MET A 1 -5.35 4.84 -4.80
CA MET A 1 -6.55 4.15 -4.29
C MET A 1 -6.15 2.73 -3.91
N LEU A 2 -6.04 2.41 -2.61
CA LEU A 2 -6.24 1.06 -2.03
C LEU A 2 -5.77 1.11 -0.56
N ALA A 3 -6.72 1.26 0.35
CA ALA A 3 -6.53 0.94 1.75
C ALA A 3 -7.19 -0.41 2.00
N VAL A 4 -6.44 -1.50 1.85
CA VAL A 4 -6.80 -2.80 2.44
C VAL A 4 -5.50 -3.55 2.73
N ALA A 5 -5.11 -3.67 4.00
CA ALA A 5 -4.45 -4.85 4.56
C ALA A 5 -4.01 -4.59 6.02
N VAL A 6 -4.98 -4.39 6.92
CA VAL A 6 -4.87 -4.98 8.26
C VAL A 6 -6.15 -5.74 8.50
N LEU A 7 -6.24 -6.89 7.86
CA LEU A 7 -7.00 -8.02 8.35
C LEU A 7 -6.07 -9.21 8.15
N ALA A 8 -5.98 -10.04 9.19
CA ALA A 8 -5.40 -11.37 9.14
C ALA A 8 -5.82 -12.11 7.87
N GLU A 9 -5.17 -13.22 7.53
CA GLU A 9 -5.48 -14.10 6.40
C GLU A 9 -6.95 -14.63 6.40
N VAL A 10 -7.92 -13.75 6.18
CA VAL A 10 -9.31 -14.05 5.88
C VAL A 10 -9.43 -13.80 4.40
N SER A 11 -9.77 -14.87 3.68
CA SER A 11 -10.09 -14.79 2.26
C SER A 11 -11.03 -13.60 2.00
N PRO A 12 -10.91 -12.89 0.87
CA PRO A 12 -11.75 -11.72 0.56
C PRO A 12 -13.25 -12.02 0.71
N LEU A 13 -13.64 -13.27 0.44
CA LEU A 13 -14.98 -13.81 0.64
C LEU A 13 -15.39 -13.90 2.13
N ALA A 14 -14.47 -14.23 3.03
CA ALA A 14 -14.70 -14.22 4.47
C ALA A 14 -14.87 -12.80 5.02
N GLY A 15 -14.10 -11.83 4.51
CA GLY A 15 -14.29 -10.41 4.86
C GLY A 15 -15.66 -9.88 4.42
N LEU A 16 -16.09 -10.19 3.20
CA LEU A 16 -17.43 -9.87 2.70
C LEU A 16 -18.53 -10.58 3.50
N GLY A 17 -18.35 -11.86 3.83
CA GLY A 17 -19.30 -12.63 4.63
C GLY A 17 -19.49 -12.05 6.04
N TRP A 18 -18.40 -11.67 6.71
CA TRP A 18 -18.46 -11.03 8.03
C TRP A 18 -19.16 -9.67 7.98
N TRP A 19 -18.83 -8.85 6.97
CA TRP A 19 -19.48 -7.56 6.78
C TRP A 19 -20.99 -7.71 6.57
N LEU A 20 -21.42 -8.61 5.68
CA LEU A 20 -22.84 -8.87 5.46
C LEU A 20 -23.55 -9.37 6.72
N ALA A 21 -22.92 -10.29 7.47
CA ALA A 21 -23.47 -10.80 8.73
C ALA A 21 -23.63 -9.69 9.77
N ALA A 22 -22.65 -8.79 9.89
CA ALA A 22 -22.71 -7.65 10.80
C ALA A 22 -23.83 -6.68 10.40
N THR A 23 -23.99 -6.39 9.11
CA THR A 23 -25.05 -5.50 8.60
C THR A 23 -26.43 -6.09 8.84
N VAL A 24 -26.61 -7.40 8.60
CA VAL A 24 -27.87 -8.11 8.89
C VAL A 24 -28.17 -8.11 10.39
N ALA A 25 -27.18 -8.39 11.24
CA ALA A 25 -27.36 -8.38 12.69
C ALA A 25 -27.76 -6.99 13.21
N LEU A 26 -27.12 -5.93 12.72
CA LEU A 26 -27.46 -4.54 13.06
C LEU A 26 -28.86 -4.15 12.56
N ALA A 27 -29.24 -4.54 11.34
CA ALA A 27 -30.56 -4.29 10.80
C ALA A 27 -31.66 -5.01 11.59
N LEU A 28 -31.44 -6.28 11.95
CA LEU A 28 -32.35 -7.06 12.79
C LEU A 28 -32.47 -6.46 14.19
N ALA A 29 -31.35 -6.09 14.82
CA ALA A 29 -31.36 -5.44 16.14
C ALA A 29 -32.11 -4.10 16.10
N ALA A 30 -31.91 -3.29 15.06
CA ALA A 30 -32.63 -2.04 14.87
C ALA A 30 -34.14 -2.26 14.65
N LEU A 31 -34.53 -3.29 13.88
CA LEU A 31 -35.93 -3.66 13.67
C LEU A 31 -36.60 -4.17 14.96
N VAL A 32 -35.90 -4.99 15.74
CA VAL A 32 -36.38 -5.50 17.03
C VAL A 32 -36.49 -4.37 18.05
N ALA A 33 -35.47 -3.54 18.20
CA ALA A 33 -35.48 -2.38 19.08
C ALA A 33 -36.60 -1.42 18.71
N ARG A 34 -36.81 -1.16 17.42
CA ARG A 34 -37.92 -0.35 16.93
C ARG A 34 -39.27 -0.96 17.29
N ARG A 35 -39.46 -2.27 17.12
CA ARG A 35 -40.73 -2.96 17.46
C ARG A 35 -41.01 -2.92 18.97
N LEU A 36 -39.97 -3.06 19.79
CA LEU A 36 -40.09 -3.11 21.25
C LEU A 36 -40.21 -1.72 21.89
N LEU A 37 -39.49 -0.72 21.40
CA LEU A 37 -39.41 0.62 22.01
C LEU A 37 -40.36 1.64 21.38
N LEU A 38 -40.89 1.38 20.18
CA LEU A 38 -41.78 2.30 19.45
C LEU A 38 -43.09 1.61 19.07
N THR A 39 -43.76 1.03 20.08
CA THR A 39 -44.94 0.18 19.93
C THR A 39 -46.17 0.91 19.37
N ASP A 40 -46.28 2.22 19.59
CA ASP A 40 -47.42 3.07 19.16
C ASP A 40 -47.21 3.82 17.83
N ARG A 41 -46.15 3.53 17.07
CA ARG A 41 -45.97 4.19 15.77
C ARG A 41 -46.84 3.53 14.68
N PRO A 42 -47.59 4.31 13.89
CA PRO A 42 -48.36 3.78 12.77
C PRO A 42 -47.43 3.05 11.80
N TRP A 43 -47.92 1.94 11.25
CA TRP A 43 -47.21 1.15 10.25
C TRP A 43 -46.77 2.10 9.13
N LEU A 44 -45.45 2.25 8.91
CA LEU A 44 -44.97 3.09 7.82
C LEU A 44 -45.48 2.46 6.52
N SER A 45 -46.32 3.19 5.78
CA SER A 45 -46.64 2.78 4.41
C SER A 45 -45.34 2.62 3.63
N GLY A 46 -45.29 1.67 2.69
CA GLY A 46 -44.06 1.33 1.97
C GLY A 46 -43.29 2.56 1.46
N GLY A 47 -43.99 3.58 0.96
CA GLY A 47 -43.39 4.83 0.51
C GLY A 47 -42.64 5.62 1.58
N ASN A 48 -43.14 5.67 2.82
CA ASN A 48 -42.50 6.39 3.91
C ASN A 48 -41.27 5.64 4.46
N MET A 49 -41.26 4.31 4.32
CA MET A 49 -40.10 3.47 4.59
C MET A 49 -39.00 3.67 3.54
N PHE A 50 -39.34 3.68 2.25
CA PHE A 50 -38.41 3.99 1.16
C PHE A 50 -37.82 5.41 1.31
N GLY A 51 -38.64 6.41 1.61
CA GLY A 51 -38.16 7.78 1.83
C GLY A 51 -37.17 7.89 2.99
N SER A 52 -37.43 7.19 4.09
CA SER A 52 -36.50 7.16 5.24
C SER A 52 -35.18 6.49 4.87
N VAL A 53 -35.21 5.36 4.16
CA VAL A 53 -33.99 4.66 3.71
C VAL A 53 -33.18 5.53 2.76
N VAL A 54 -33.82 6.24 1.83
CA VAL A 54 -33.14 7.18 0.93
C VAL A 54 -32.51 8.31 1.72
N VAL A 55 -33.24 8.98 2.62
CA VAL A 55 -32.70 10.11 3.41
C VAL A 55 -31.52 9.70 4.28
N TYR A 56 -31.66 8.63 5.08
CA TYR A 56 -30.59 8.19 5.96
C TYR A 56 -29.43 7.55 5.19
N GLY A 57 -29.71 6.86 4.08
CA GLY A 57 -28.68 6.32 3.18
C GLY A 57 -27.86 7.43 2.53
N THR A 58 -28.51 8.44 1.97
CA THR A 58 -27.84 9.62 1.41
C THR A 58 -27.04 10.36 2.48
N LEU A 59 -27.62 10.56 3.67
CA LEU A 59 -26.90 11.20 4.79
C LEU A 59 -25.64 10.41 5.17
N ALA A 60 -25.73 9.08 5.26
CA ALA A 60 -24.58 8.24 5.57
C ALA A 60 -23.48 8.36 4.50
N VAL A 61 -23.82 8.34 3.22
CA VAL A 61 -22.86 8.51 2.12
C VAL A 61 -22.19 9.89 2.16
N VAL A 62 -22.97 10.96 2.38
CA VAL A 62 -22.44 12.33 2.47
C VAL A 62 -21.50 12.47 3.66
N VAL A 63 -21.87 11.96 4.83
CA VAL A 63 -21.04 12.01 6.03
C VAL A 63 -19.76 11.20 5.83
N ALA A 64 -19.84 9.99 5.29
CA ALA A 64 -18.66 9.17 5.00
C ALA A 64 -17.72 9.86 3.99
N GLY A 65 -18.27 10.43 2.92
CA GLY A 65 -17.51 11.19 1.94
C GLY A 65 -16.84 12.43 2.53
N ALA A 66 -17.55 13.18 3.37
CA ALA A 66 -17.00 14.34 4.07
C ALA A 66 -15.87 13.95 5.03
N LEU A 67 -16.05 12.89 5.83
CA LEU A 67 -15.02 12.39 6.74
C LEU A 67 -13.79 11.87 5.99
N ALA A 68 -13.98 11.15 4.88
CA ALA A 68 -12.88 10.71 4.02
C ALA A 68 -12.13 11.90 3.41
N GLY A 69 -12.85 12.92 2.92
CA GLY A 69 -12.26 14.15 2.40
C GLY A 69 -11.47 14.92 3.47
N ILE A 70 -12.01 15.05 4.68
CA ILE A 70 -11.31 15.66 5.82
C ILE A 70 -10.06 14.86 6.17
N GLY A 71 -10.15 13.53 6.22
CA GLY A 71 -9.00 12.67 6.52
C GLY A 71 -7.87 12.83 5.51
N LEU A 72 -8.18 12.83 4.22
CA LEU A 72 -7.21 13.07 3.16
C LEU A 72 -6.61 14.48 3.24
N TYR A 73 -7.43 15.52 3.46
CA TYR A 73 -6.97 16.90 3.60
C TYR A 73 -6.07 17.10 4.83
N ALA A 74 -6.41 16.46 5.95
CA ALA A 74 -5.62 16.50 7.18
C ALA A 74 -4.33 15.65 7.11
N GLY A 75 -4.03 15.03 5.96
CA GLY A 75 -2.84 14.20 5.79
C GLY A 75 -2.91 12.87 6.51
N ILE A 76 -4.11 12.38 6.85
CA ILE A 76 -4.33 11.02 7.36
C ILE A 76 -4.26 10.07 6.17
N GLY A 77 -3.04 9.93 5.65
CA GLY A 77 -2.69 9.07 4.53
C GLY A 77 -1.42 8.31 4.88
N TYR A 78 -1.18 7.24 4.15
CA TYR A 78 0.11 6.56 4.21
C TYR A 78 1.22 7.54 3.79
N GLU A 79 2.33 7.53 4.52
CA GLU A 79 3.56 8.27 4.20
C GLU A 79 4.72 7.28 4.33
N PRO A 80 5.64 7.19 3.34
CA PRO A 80 6.81 6.33 3.44
C PRO A 80 7.66 6.62 4.69
N PRO A 81 8.40 5.63 5.19
CA PRO A 81 9.26 5.84 6.35
C PRO A 81 10.42 6.76 5.98
N ARG A 82 10.75 7.70 6.88
CA ARG A 82 11.99 8.48 6.78
C ARG A 82 13.17 7.63 7.24
N LEU A 83 14.08 7.30 6.32
CA LEU A 83 15.25 6.49 6.63
C LEU A 83 16.50 7.38 6.73
N SER A 84 17.41 7.02 7.63
CA SER A 84 18.77 7.58 7.63
C SER A 84 19.67 6.74 6.73
N THR A 85 20.80 7.29 6.31
CA THR A 85 21.78 6.57 5.47
C THR A 85 22.23 5.26 6.12
N GLU A 86 22.38 5.22 7.44
CA GLU A 86 22.75 4.02 8.20
C GLU A 86 21.65 2.96 8.17
N ARG A 87 20.38 3.38 8.05
CA ARG A 87 19.23 2.48 7.90
C ARG A 87 18.99 2.09 6.43
N ILE A 88 19.55 2.80 5.46
CA ILE A 88 19.60 2.32 4.08
C ILE A 88 20.70 1.26 3.93
N ALA A 89 21.85 1.47 4.57
CA ALA A 89 22.92 0.50 4.61
C ALA A 89 22.45 -0.83 5.23
N GLY A 90 22.77 -1.94 4.57
CA GLY A 90 22.32 -3.27 4.95
C GLY A 90 22.19 -4.23 3.78
N THR A 91 21.59 -5.39 4.05
CA THR A 91 21.30 -6.41 3.03
C THR A 91 19.81 -6.42 2.71
N TRP A 92 19.52 -6.21 1.44
CA TRP A 92 18.20 -6.19 0.85
C TRP A 92 18.01 -7.43 -0.03
N SER A 93 16.79 -7.96 -0.09
CA SER A 93 16.46 -9.14 -0.89
C SER A 93 15.08 -9.05 -1.51
N ASP A 94 14.93 -9.57 -2.72
CA ASP A 94 13.64 -9.70 -3.38
C ASP A 94 12.82 -10.91 -2.92
N GLY A 95 13.36 -11.71 -2.00
CA GLY A 95 12.75 -12.96 -1.52
C GLY A 95 12.75 -14.11 -2.55
N LYS A 96 13.27 -13.87 -3.76
CA LYS A 96 13.32 -14.80 -4.90
C LYS A 96 14.75 -15.22 -5.26
N GLY A 97 15.74 -14.77 -4.49
CA GLY A 97 17.14 -15.16 -4.61
C GLY A 97 18.07 -14.01 -4.98
N GLY A 98 17.52 -12.86 -5.40
CA GLY A 98 18.25 -11.63 -5.62
C GLY A 98 18.60 -10.94 -4.30
N THR A 99 19.83 -10.43 -4.21
CA THR A 99 20.30 -9.69 -3.03
C THR A 99 21.12 -8.47 -3.41
N LEU A 100 20.90 -7.38 -2.67
CA LEU A 100 21.64 -6.13 -2.80
C LEU A 100 22.20 -5.76 -1.43
N VAL A 101 23.53 -5.68 -1.34
CA VAL A 101 24.25 -5.28 -0.14
C VAL A 101 24.73 -3.85 -0.33
N LEU A 102 24.25 -2.95 0.52
CA LEU A 102 24.63 -1.55 0.59
C LEU A 102 25.50 -1.36 1.83
N ALA A 103 26.81 -1.29 1.65
CA ALA A 103 27.76 -1.14 2.75
C ALA A 103 27.80 0.31 3.23
N ALA A 104 28.02 0.51 4.53
CA ALA A 104 28.03 1.85 5.15
C ALA A 104 29.15 2.78 4.62
N ASP A 105 30.16 2.22 3.95
CA ASP A 105 31.24 2.98 3.29
C ASP A 105 30.88 3.46 1.87
N GLY A 106 29.64 3.24 1.42
CA GLY A 106 29.17 3.62 0.09
C GLY A 106 29.41 2.56 -0.99
N LYS A 107 29.93 1.38 -0.66
CA LYS A 107 30.07 0.28 -1.63
C LYS A 107 28.78 -0.50 -1.79
N ALA A 108 28.48 -0.90 -3.02
CA ALA A 108 27.34 -1.73 -3.36
C ALA A 108 27.80 -3.08 -3.91
N THR A 109 27.06 -4.14 -3.60
CA THR A 109 27.25 -5.48 -4.18
C THR A 109 25.88 -6.06 -4.49
N ALA A 110 25.64 -6.41 -5.74
CA ALA A 110 24.43 -7.10 -6.17
C ALA A 110 24.76 -8.54 -6.56
N ASP A 111 23.84 -9.44 -6.22
CA ASP A 111 23.77 -10.79 -6.74
C ASP A 111 22.35 -11.02 -7.26
N ARG A 112 22.24 -11.26 -8.56
CA ARG A 112 21.00 -11.63 -9.26
C ARG A 112 19.84 -10.66 -9.04
N ILE A 113 20.16 -9.37 -8.95
CA ILE A 113 19.16 -8.30 -8.87
C ILE A 113 18.60 -8.06 -10.26
N LYS A 114 17.29 -7.89 -10.37
CA LYS A 114 16.64 -7.62 -11.65
C LYS A 114 16.64 -6.12 -11.95
N THR A 115 16.94 -5.77 -13.20
CA THR A 115 16.78 -4.42 -13.74
C THR A 115 15.83 -4.47 -14.94
N PHE A 116 15.15 -3.35 -15.22
CA PHE A 116 14.05 -3.32 -16.16
C PHE A 116 14.28 -2.22 -17.19
N ALA A 117 14.39 -2.60 -18.45
CA ALA A 117 14.46 -1.65 -19.56
C ALA A 117 13.16 -1.74 -20.39
N LEU A 118 12.73 -0.62 -20.97
CA LEU A 118 11.66 -0.63 -21.96
C LEU A 118 12.23 -1.09 -23.31
N GLY A 119 11.71 -2.20 -23.83
CA GLY A 119 12.04 -2.68 -25.17
C GLY A 119 11.35 -1.87 -26.27
N GLU A 120 11.74 -2.10 -27.53
CA GLU A 120 11.17 -1.42 -28.69
C GLU A 120 9.65 -1.64 -28.88
N SER A 121 9.12 -2.74 -28.31
CA SER A 121 7.69 -3.09 -28.31
C SER A 121 6.91 -2.54 -27.10
N PHE A 122 7.53 -1.72 -26.25
CA PHE A 122 7.02 -1.31 -24.92
C PHE A 122 6.87 -2.44 -23.90
N ASP A 123 7.38 -3.64 -24.20
CA ASP A 123 7.48 -4.73 -23.23
C ASP A 123 8.66 -4.47 -22.27
N SER A 124 8.50 -4.86 -21.00
CA SER A 124 9.59 -4.81 -20.02
C SER A 124 10.63 -5.89 -20.32
N VAL A 125 11.85 -5.49 -20.66
CA VAL A 125 13.00 -6.38 -20.79
C VAL A 125 13.66 -6.51 -19.42
N VAL A 126 13.73 -7.74 -18.91
CA VAL A 126 14.33 -8.04 -17.61
C VAL A 126 15.77 -8.46 -17.80
N HIS A 127 16.70 -7.79 -17.12
CA HIS A 127 18.09 -8.19 -17.02
C HIS A 127 18.43 -8.61 -15.60
N GLU A 128 19.35 -9.55 -15.46
CA GLU A 128 19.89 -9.95 -14.17
C GLU A 128 21.27 -9.33 -13.99
N CYS A 129 21.45 -8.63 -12.88
CA CYS A 129 22.68 -7.94 -12.53
C CYS A 129 23.35 -8.62 -11.34
N THR A 130 24.62 -8.97 -11.53
CA THR A 130 25.54 -9.43 -10.48
C THR A 130 26.84 -8.67 -10.64
N GLY A 131 27.28 -7.98 -9.60
CA GLY A 131 28.45 -7.12 -9.66
C GLY A 131 28.66 -6.27 -8.42
N THR A 132 29.67 -5.42 -8.48
CA THR A 132 30.04 -4.48 -7.42
C THR A 132 30.08 -3.06 -7.95
N GLY A 133 29.97 -2.09 -7.06
CA GLY A 133 30.11 -0.68 -7.39
C GLY A 133 29.85 0.20 -6.17
N THR A 134 29.13 1.29 -6.35
CA THR A 134 28.86 2.27 -5.30
C THR A 134 27.38 2.58 -5.17
N TRP A 135 26.97 3.13 -4.04
CA TRP A 135 25.63 3.67 -3.86
C TRP A 135 25.67 5.00 -3.12
N THR A 136 24.62 5.78 -3.32
CA THR A 136 24.34 7.02 -2.61
C THR A 136 22.88 7.06 -2.19
N TYR A 137 22.59 7.80 -1.13
CA TYR A 137 21.23 8.01 -0.66
C TYR A 137 20.93 9.50 -0.59
N GLU A 138 19.84 9.88 -1.25
CA GLU A 138 19.32 11.23 -1.22
C GLU A 138 18.01 11.23 -0.43
N PRO A 139 17.95 11.85 0.77
CA PRO A 139 16.74 11.85 1.59
C PRO A 139 15.62 12.74 1.02
N GLY A 140 15.90 13.53 -0.02
CA GLY A 140 14.95 14.46 -0.61
C GLY A 140 14.46 15.56 0.34
N SER A 141 13.39 16.24 -0.08
CA SER A 141 12.70 17.26 0.71
C SER A 141 11.64 16.67 1.65
N GLY A 142 11.27 15.40 1.48
CA GLY A 142 10.26 14.71 2.27
C GLY A 142 10.20 13.22 1.94
N PRO A 143 9.28 12.45 2.56
CA PRO A 143 9.39 10.99 2.51
C PRO A 143 9.12 10.35 1.15
N TRP A 144 8.44 11.09 0.27
CA TRP A 144 8.15 10.69 -1.10
C TRP A 144 9.27 11.03 -2.10
N SER A 145 10.34 11.70 -1.67
CA SER A 145 11.47 12.07 -2.53
C SER A 145 12.79 11.41 -2.10
N GLN A 146 12.69 10.33 -1.32
CA GLN A 146 13.84 9.55 -0.87
C GLN A 146 14.27 8.57 -1.96
N THR A 147 15.51 8.70 -2.44
CA THR A 147 16.07 7.86 -3.50
C THR A 147 17.39 7.21 -3.08
N VAL A 148 17.63 5.99 -3.56
CA VAL A 148 18.90 5.28 -3.45
C VAL A 148 19.41 5.00 -4.86
N ASP A 149 20.47 5.71 -5.23
CA ASP A 149 21.14 5.49 -6.51
C ASP A 149 22.23 4.46 -6.34
N VAL A 150 22.20 3.42 -7.17
CA VAL A 150 23.16 2.33 -7.14
C VAL A 150 23.82 2.25 -8.49
N SER A 151 25.14 2.38 -8.54
CA SER A 151 25.93 2.24 -9.76
C SER A 151 26.77 0.98 -9.66
N LEU A 152 26.57 0.04 -10.58
CA LEU A 152 27.30 -1.22 -10.64
C LEU A 152 27.99 -1.37 -11.98
N ASP A 153 29.20 -1.91 -11.98
CA ASP A 153 29.95 -2.13 -13.20
C ASP A 153 29.22 -3.13 -14.12
N GLY A 154 28.90 -2.70 -15.34
CA GLY A 154 28.24 -3.55 -16.33
C GLY A 154 26.73 -3.72 -16.16
N CYS A 155 26.10 -2.98 -15.23
CA CYS A 155 24.65 -2.98 -15.06
C CYS A 155 24.06 -1.57 -15.13
N ALA A 156 23.06 -1.38 -16.00
CA ALA A 156 22.19 -0.23 -15.93
C ALA A 156 21.16 -0.46 -14.82
N MET A 157 21.30 0.27 -13.72
CA MET A 157 20.44 0.18 -12.55
C MET A 157 19.45 1.36 -12.54
N ASP A 158 18.22 1.07 -12.14
CA ASP A 158 17.22 2.09 -11.85
C ASP A 158 17.47 2.73 -10.47
N THR A 159 16.99 3.96 -10.29
CA THR A 159 17.00 4.64 -9.00
C THR A 159 15.92 4.03 -8.10
N TRP A 160 16.30 3.57 -6.92
CA TRP A 160 15.38 2.94 -5.98
C TRP A 160 14.67 3.98 -5.12
N GLU A 161 13.37 3.78 -4.90
CA GLU A 161 12.56 4.58 -4.00
C GLU A 161 12.27 3.83 -2.69
N VAL A 162 11.92 4.57 -1.64
CA VAL A 162 11.64 4.03 -0.30
C VAL A 162 10.14 3.88 -0.05
N PHE A 163 9.71 2.72 0.47
CA PHE A 163 8.36 2.51 1.00
C PHE A 163 8.36 1.55 2.21
N GLY A 164 7.18 1.18 2.71
CA GLY A 164 6.99 0.25 3.82
C GLY A 164 6.70 0.97 5.13
N SER A 165 7.22 0.46 6.24
CA SER A 165 7.15 1.13 7.54
C SER A 165 8.55 1.36 8.10
N LEU A 166 8.66 2.09 9.21
CA LEU A 166 9.94 2.28 9.88
C LEU A 166 10.51 0.95 10.40
N GLU A 167 9.65 0.03 10.83
CA GLU A 167 10.01 -1.32 11.25
C GLU A 167 10.28 -2.24 10.08
N HIS A 168 9.56 -2.10 8.96
CA HIS A 168 9.69 -2.95 7.77
C HIS A 168 9.88 -2.11 6.50
N PRO A 169 11.06 -1.48 6.35
CA PRO A 169 11.34 -0.66 5.18
C PRO A 169 11.54 -1.55 3.96
N LYS A 170 11.23 -0.98 2.80
CA LYS A 170 11.34 -1.63 1.51
C LYS A 170 11.89 -0.64 0.49
N LEU A 171 12.67 -1.15 -0.44
CA LEU A 171 13.12 -0.42 -1.63
C LEU A 171 12.33 -0.91 -2.83
N PHE A 172 11.96 -0.03 -3.74
CA PHE A 172 11.27 -0.45 -4.96
C PHE A 172 11.71 0.34 -6.19
N VAL A 173 11.49 -0.26 -7.36
CA VAL A 173 11.55 0.37 -8.68
C VAL A 173 10.31 -0.05 -9.48
N PHE A 174 9.87 0.79 -10.41
CA PHE A 174 8.80 0.45 -11.34
C PHE A 174 9.30 -0.52 -12.41
N ILE A 175 8.46 -1.48 -12.78
CA ILE A 175 8.73 -2.42 -13.87
C ILE A 175 8.07 -1.86 -15.14
N GLY A 176 8.88 -1.44 -16.10
CA GLY A 176 8.37 -0.93 -17.37
C GLY A 176 7.63 0.41 -17.21
N ASP A 177 6.39 0.48 -17.70
CA ASP A 177 5.55 1.68 -17.62
C ASP A 177 5.06 1.92 -16.17
N PRO A 178 5.38 3.07 -15.54
CA PRO A 178 4.89 3.42 -14.20
C PRO A 178 3.37 3.35 -14.03
N ASP A 179 2.60 3.56 -15.10
CA ASP A 179 1.12 3.52 -15.05
C ASP A 179 0.57 2.08 -14.90
N SER A 180 1.39 1.05 -15.13
CA SER A 180 1.02 -0.35 -14.89
C SER A 180 0.91 -0.70 -13.40
N GLY A 181 1.65 0.02 -12.54
CA GLY A 181 1.73 -0.25 -11.10
C GLY A 181 2.53 -1.50 -10.74
N ASP A 182 3.24 -2.14 -11.68
CA ASP A 182 4.09 -3.29 -11.41
C ASP A 182 5.41 -2.84 -10.74
N LEU A 183 5.71 -3.41 -9.57
CA LEU A 183 6.87 -3.03 -8.76
C LEU A 183 7.83 -4.20 -8.57
N TYR A 184 9.12 -3.93 -8.70
CA TYR A 184 10.15 -4.80 -8.18
C TYR A 184 10.58 -4.28 -6.81
N THR A 185 10.45 -5.11 -5.78
CA THR A 185 10.65 -4.71 -4.39
C THR A 185 11.75 -5.52 -3.74
N LEU A 186 12.59 -4.84 -2.97
CA LEU A 186 13.53 -5.42 -2.03
C LEU A 186 13.11 -5.16 -0.59
N GLN A 187 13.27 -6.17 0.25
CA GLN A 187 12.98 -6.14 1.68
C GLN A 187 14.25 -6.35 2.48
N ARG A 188 14.30 -5.80 3.69
CA ARG A 188 15.44 -6.01 4.58
C ARG A 188 15.56 -7.47 5.01
N ARG A 189 16.76 -8.03 4.91
CA ARG A 189 17.02 -9.45 5.22
C ARG A 189 17.13 -9.73 6.72
N ASP A 190 17.51 -8.73 7.51
CA ASP A 190 17.74 -8.78 8.96
C ASP A 190 16.44 -8.81 9.79
N GLN A 191 15.27 -8.77 9.15
CA GLN A 191 13.96 -8.65 9.82
C GLN A 191 13.06 -9.87 9.67
N ARG A 192 13.68 -11.06 9.52
CA ARG A 192 12.93 -12.32 9.39
C ARG A 192 12.45 -12.84 10.75
#